data_AF-A0A6L5QZ03-F1
#
_entry.id   AF-A0A6L5QZ03-F1
#
_cell.length_a   1.000
_cell.length_b   1.000
_cell.length_c   1.000
_cell.angle_alpha   90.00
_cell.angle_beta   90.00
_cell.angle_gamma   90.00
#
_symmetry.space_group_name_H-M   'P 1'
#
loop_
_entity.id
_entity.type
_entity.pdbx_description
1 polymer ?
#
loop_
_entity_poly.entity_id
_entity_poly.type
_entity_poly.pdbx_seq_one_letter_code
_entity_poly.pdbx_strand_id
1 'polypeptide(L)'
;MSVGLAFSTHAVRALVGWPGLIAALATLIVLAGISLVARWRAVEWYGILPLTILVFVGWCGASVIWSDTPGLTVLGVGYLISFGVLGVYIALMRDTIQIVRAFGDVLRVLLGVSLALEVLSGILLDLPIAFLGVQGNIASLGPVQGMFGSRNLLGFVALIGLITFIVEWRTRSVRPGRAIASVVLASLLLLFSGSPTTFVALGVTLVALAALFGLRRVPSETRWRWQLALLISAVAMLVVGWITRIRIIELLDARGEFDVRLDVWREVSRYLAVNPLQGWGWVGRWPDAAPYVWVERGVGRDHSSALSAYIDAYFQVGVIGALLFAGLVGVALVRAWLLASSRRSVVYLWPALALVALAVTSFAESFALLEGGWMLLVVCAVKAARDMSWRDALAGASPARLA
;
A
#
# COMPACT_ATOMS: atom_id res chain seq x y z
N MET A 1 -0.02 -18.12 1.16
CA MET A 1 -0.27 -18.20 -0.29
C MET A 1 -0.87 -16.91 -0.81
N SER A 2 -1.99 -16.42 -0.28
CA SER A 2 -2.61 -15.15 -0.71
C SER A 2 -1.68 -13.92 -0.67
N VAL A 3 -0.93 -13.75 0.42
CA VAL A 3 0.09 -12.67 0.50
C VAL A 3 1.19 -12.84 -0.55
N GLY A 4 1.62 -14.07 -0.80
CA GLY A 4 2.59 -14.37 -1.85
C GLY A 4 2.09 -13.93 -3.21
N LEU A 5 0.91 -14.42 -3.62
CA LEU A 5 0.31 -14.09 -4.92
C LEU A 5 0.14 -12.58 -5.09
N ALA A 6 -0.36 -11.88 -4.05
CA ALA A 6 -0.66 -10.47 -4.12
C ALA A 6 0.58 -9.57 -4.29
N PHE A 7 1.73 -9.97 -3.73
CA PHE A 7 2.98 -9.23 -3.89
C PHE A 7 3.83 -9.73 -5.07
N SER A 8 3.52 -10.90 -5.64
CA SER A 8 4.24 -11.47 -6.79
C SER A 8 3.46 -11.41 -8.10
N THR A 9 2.39 -10.62 -8.18
CA THR A 9 1.50 -10.49 -9.36
C THR A 9 2.25 -10.12 -10.63
N HIS A 10 3.24 -9.21 -10.56
CA HIS A 10 4.09 -8.87 -11.69
C HIS A 10 4.85 -10.09 -12.23
N ALA A 11 5.60 -10.78 -11.37
CA ALA A 11 6.33 -11.99 -11.74
C ALA A 11 5.41 -13.10 -12.25
N VAL A 12 4.23 -13.29 -11.63
CA VAL A 12 3.25 -14.30 -12.06
C VAL A 12 2.68 -13.98 -13.43
N ARG A 13 2.33 -12.71 -13.72
CA ARG A 13 1.91 -12.28 -15.07
C ARG A 13 3.01 -12.48 -16.09
N ALA A 14 4.25 -12.16 -15.74
CA ALA A 14 5.39 -12.32 -16.62
C ALA A 14 5.69 -13.80 -16.95
N LEU A 15 5.47 -14.71 -16.00
CA LEU A 15 5.78 -16.15 -16.17
C LEU A 15 4.63 -16.96 -16.76
N VAL A 16 3.39 -16.70 -16.36
CA VAL A 16 2.21 -17.54 -16.68
C VAL A 16 1.08 -16.75 -17.35
N GLY A 17 1.24 -15.44 -17.51
CA GLY A 17 0.24 -14.56 -18.12
C GLY A 17 -0.97 -14.27 -17.22
N TRP A 18 -1.91 -13.50 -17.77
CA TRP A 18 -3.17 -13.16 -17.11
C TRP A 18 -4.02 -14.38 -16.73
N PRO A 19 -4.22 -15.41 -17.60
CA PRO A 19 -5.03 -16.58 -17.24
C PRO A 19 -4.49 -17.32 -16.01
N GLY A 20 -3.17 -17.47 -15.90
CA GLY A 20 -2.54 -18.10 -14.73
C GLY A 20 -2.76 -17.33 -13.44
N LEU A 21 -2.62 -16.00 -13.48
CA LEU A 21 -2.90 -15.14 -12.33
C LEU A 21 -4.38 -15.22 -11.91
N ILE A 22 -5.31 -15.15 -12.86
CA ILE A 22 -6.75 -15.21 -12.59
C ILE A 22 -7.13 -16.58 -12.02
N ALA A 23 -6.60 -17.67 -12.58
CA ALA A 23 -6.82 -19.02 -12.06
C ALA A 23 -6.32 -19.16 -10.62
N ALA A 24 -5.09 -18.72 -10.34
CA ALA A 24 -4.53 -18.74 -8.98
C ALA A 24 -5.36 -17.91 -7.99
N LEU A 25 -5.80 -16.72 -8.42
CA LEU A 25 -6.64 -15.84 -7.61
C LEU A 25 -8.00 -16.48 -7.32
N ALA A 26 -8.67 -17.03 -8.33
CA ALA A 26 -9.94 -17.73 -8.19
C ALA A 26 -9.82 -18.95 -7.27
N THR A 27 -8.76 -19.76 -7.42
CA THR A 27 -8.48 -20.88 -6.50
C THR A 27 -8.33 -20.41 -5.06
N LEU A 28 -7.60 -19.32 -4.81
CA LEU A 28 -7.43 -18.79 -3.46
C LEU A 28 -8.74 -18.25 -2.87
N ILE A 29 -9.61 -17.64 -3.68
CA ILE A 29 -10.93 -17.18 -3.25
C ILE A 29 -11.81 -18.38 -2.86
N VAL A 30 -11.83 -19.43 -3.68
CA VAL A 30 -12.58 -20.65 -3.39
C VAL A 30 -12.06 -21.30 -2.09
N LEU A 31 -10.74 -21.44 -1.93
CA LEU A 31 -10.14 -21.98 -0.71
C LEU A 31 -10.44 -21.11 0.53
N ALA A 32 -10.39 -19.78 0.38
CA ALA A 32 -10.77 -18.86 1.44
C ALA A 32 -12.26 -19.02 1.83
N GLY A 33 -13.14 -19.17 0.84
CA GLY A 33 -14.57 -19.42 1.04
C GLY A 33 -14.83 -20.74 1.76
N ILE A 34 -14.23 -21.84 1.30
CA ILE A 34 -14.33 -23.17 1.96
C ILE A 34 -13.83 -23.09 3.40
N SER A 35 -12.68 -22.42 3.63
CA SER A 35 -12.15 -22.21 4.97
C SER A 35 -13.07 -21.38 5.86
N LEU A 36 -13.77 -20.39 5.31
CA LEU A 36 -14.70 -19.53 6.05
C LEU A 36 -15.96 -20.32 6.44
N VAL A 37 -16.52 -21.10 5.51
CA VAL A 37 -17.69 -21.97 5.75
C VAL A 37 -17.36 -23.01 6.80
N ALA A 38 -16.19 -23.67 6.71
CA ALA A 38 -15.75 -24.65 7.69
C ALA A 38 -15.55 -24.06 9.11
N ARG A 39 -15.27 -22.76 9.21
CA ARG A 39 -15.04 -22.04 10.47
C ARG A 39 -16.14 -21.04 10.81
N TRP A 40 -17.32 -21.14 10.20
CA TRP A 40 -18.37 -20.13 10.26
C TRP A 40 -18.77 -19.75 11.70
N ARG A 41 -18.79 -20.74 12.60
CA ARG A 41 -19.14 -20.56 14.02
C ARG A 41 -18.08 -19.83 14.84
N ALA A 42 -16.83 -19.82 14.38
CA ALA A 42 -15.72 -19.11 15.01
C ALA A 42 -15.55 -17.67 14.50
N VAL A 43 -16.32 -17.29 13.46
CA VAL A 43 -16.32 -15.93 12.94
C VAL A 43 -17.35 -15.11 13.71
N GLU A 44 -16.86 -14.21 14.55
CA GLU A 44 -17.71 -13.17 15.13
C GLU A 44 -18.02 -12.13 14.05
N TRP A 45 -19.26 -12.14 13.54
CA TRP A 45 -19.71 -11.29 12.42
C TRP A 45 -19.98 -9.82 12.81
N TYR A 46 -19.86 -9.47 14.09
CA TYR A 46 -20.18 -8.12 14.55
C TYR A 46 -19.00 -7.16 14.32
N GLY A 47 -19.20 -6.11 13.52
CA GLY A 47 -18.20 -5.05 13.31
C GLY A 47 -16.99 -5.42 12.42
N ILE A 48 -17.09 -6.51 11.65
CA ILE A 48 -15.97 -7.08 10.89
C ILE A 48 -15.48 -6.24 9.70
N LEU A 49 -16.35 -5.48 9.06
CA LEU A 49 -16.04 -4.81 7.80
C LEU A 49 -16.14 -3.29 7.97
N PRO A 50 -15.02 -2.55 7.87
CA PRO A 50 -15.05 -1.10 7.91
C PRO A 50 -15.99 -0.57 6.82
N LEU A 51 -16.98 0.24 7.23
CA LEU A 51 -17.92 0.89 6.30
C LEU A 51 -17.18 1.65 5.20
N THR A 52 -16.02 2.22 5.49
CA THR A 52 -15.17 2.91 4.53
C THR A 52 -14.72 2.04 3.37
N ILE A 53 -14.41 0.75 3.60
CA ILE A 53 -14.07 -0.20 2.52
C ILE A 53 -15.29 -0.47 1.67
N LEU A 54 -16.43 -0.76 2.31
CA LEU A 54 -17.68 -1.06 1.61
C LEU A 54 -18.16 0.11 0.75
N VAL A 55 -18.10 1.33 1.27
CA VAL A 55 -18.53 2.52 0.53
C VAL A 55 -17.60 2.80 -0.64
N PHE A 56 -16.28 2.69 -0.47
CA PHE A 56 -15.34 2.88 -1.58
C PHE A 56 -15.49 1.81 -2.67
N VAL A 57 -15.54 0.53 -2.29
CA VAL A 57 -15.72 -0.58 -3.24
C VAL A 57 -17.11 -0.52 -3.90
N GLY A 58 -18.14 -0.16 -3.13
CA GLY A 58 -19.50 0.04 -3.64
C GLY A 58 -19.57 1.19 -4.64
N TRP A 59 -18.85 2.29 -4.40
CA TRP A 59 -18.74 3.39 -5.36
C TRP A 59 -17.98 2.97 -6.63
N CYS A 60 -16.90 2.21 -6.50
CA CYS A 60 -16.21 1.62 -7.65
C CYS A 60 -17.15 0.69 -8.44
N GLY A 61 -17.98 -0.11 -7.76
CA GLY A 61 -19.00 -0.95 -8.39
C GLY A 61 -20.10 -0.14 -9.09
N ALA A 62 -20.57 0.94 -8.46
CA ALA A 62 -21.55 1.84 -9.06
C ALA A 62 -21.02 2.49 -10.34
N SER A 63 -19.70 2.68 -10.44
CA SER A 63 -19.07 3.27 -11.62
C SER A 63 -19.25 2.49 -12.92
N VAL A 64 -19.69 1.23 -12.84
CA VAL A 64 -20.13 0.45 -14.02
C VAL A 64 -21.28 1.16 -14.76
N ILE A 65 -22.14 1.90 -14.05
CA ILE A 65 -23.34 2.53 -14.63
C ILE A 65 -22.99 3.67 -15.59
N TRP A 66 -21.90 4.41 -15.32
CA TRP A 66 -21.48 5.56 -16.11
C TRP A 66 -20.14 5.39 -16.83
N SER A 67 -19.52 4.20 -16.72
CA SER A 67 -18.26 3.90 -17.38
C SER A 67 -18.42 3.86 -18.90
N ASP A 68 -17.46 4.41 -19.63
CA ASP A 68 -17.36 4.26 -21.08
C ASP A 68 -16.91 2.85 -21.50
N THR A 69 -16.38 2.07 -20.54
CA THR A 69 -15.94 0.70 -20.74
C THR A 69 -16.53 -0.26 -19.69
N PRO A 70 -17.87 -0.46 -19.66
CA PRO A 70 -18.53 -1.21 -18.58
C PRO A 70 -17.98 -2.62 -18.36
N GLY A 71 -17.63 -3.33 -19.44
CA GLY A 71 -17.03 -4.67 -19.36
C GLY A 71 -15.68 -4.68 -18.63
N LEU A 72 -14.80 -3.72 -18.96
CA LEU A 72 -13.51 -3.59 -18.28
C LEU A 72 -13.70 -3.13 -16.83
N THR A 73 -14.70 -2.28 -16.57
CA THR A 73 -15.03 -1.84 -15.22
C THR A 73 -15.53 -2.99 -14.35
N VAL A 74 -16.41 -3.86 -14.86
CA VAL A 74 -16.85 -5.05 -14.13
C VAL A 74 -15.65 -5.96 -13.78
N LEU A 75 -14.73 -6.17 -14.72
CA LEU A 75 -13.52 -6.96 -14.48
C LEU A 75 -12.60 -6.29 -13.45
N GLY A 76 -12.37 -4.97 -13.56
CA GLY A 76 -11.55 -4.21 -12.64
C GLY A 76 -12.12 -4.17 -11.21
N VAL A 77 -13.44 -4.01 -11.07
CA VAL A 77 -14.14 -4.10 -9.79
C VAL A 77 -14.07 -5.52 -9.23
N GLY A 78 -14.29 -6.55 -10.07
CA GLY A 78 -14.12 -7.95 -9.66
C GLY A 78 -12.71 -8.25 -9.16
N TYR A 79 -11.69 -7.66 -9.80
CA TYR A 79 -10.29 -7.78 -9.40
C TYR A 79 -9.99 -7.06 -8.06
N LEU A 80 -10.53 -5.85 -7.88
CA LEU A 80 -10.44 -5.10 -6.62
C LEU A 80 -11.10 -5.86 -5.47
N ILE A 81 -12.32 -6.37 -5.69
CA ILE A 81 -13.07 -7.19 -4.73
C ILE A 81 -12.28 -8.46 -4.39
N SER A 82 -11.70 -9.12 -5.38
CA SER A 82 -10.94 -10.37 -5.19
C SER A 82 -9.80 -10.21 -4.19
N PHE A 83 -8.93 -9.21 -4.37
CA PHE A 83 -7.86 -8.92 -3.41
C PHE A 83 -8.38 -8.36 -2.08
N GLY A 84 -9.47 -7.59 -2.12
CA GLY A 84 -10.14 -7.10 -0.91
C GLY A 84 -10.65 -8.25 -0.04
N VAL A 85 -11.37 -9.22 -0.61
CA VAL A 85 -11.89 -10.41 0.08
C VAL A 85 -10.75 -11.23 0.68
N LEU A 86 -9.63 -11.41 -0.05
CA LEU A 86 -8.46 -12.10 0.50
C LEU A 86 -7.85 -11.33 1.68
N GLY A 87 -7.78 -9.99 1.61
CA GLY A 87 -7.33 -9.15 2.71
C GLY A 87 -8.23 -9.25 3.95
N VAL A 88 -9.55 -9.21 3.75
CA VAL A 88 -10.56 -9.41 4.80
C VAL A 88 -10.41 -10.79 5.42
N TYR A 89 -10.33 -11.85 4.61
CA TYR A 89 -10.13 -13.21 5.07
C TYR A 89 -8.87 -13.35 5.95
N ILE A 90 -7.74 -12.79 5.52
CA ILE A 90 -6.49 -12.78 6.31
C ILE A 90 -6.70 -12.07 7.65
N ALA A 91 -7.32 -10.88 7.64
CA ALA A 91 -7.55 -10.09 8.84
C ALA A 91 -8.54 -10.76 9.82
N LEU A 92 -9.48 -11.55 9.30
CA LEU A 92 -10.46 -12.28 10.09
C LEU A 92 -9.88 -13.54 10.73
N MET A 93 -9.15 -14.34 9.95
CA MET A 93 -8.70 -15.68 10.35
C MET A 93 -7.37 -15.69 11.11
N ARG A 94 -6.57 -14.62 11.01
CA ARG A 94 -5.23 -14.58 11.59
C ARG A 94 -5.08 -13.48 12.62
N ASP A 95 -4.41 -13.78 13.72
CA ASP A 95 -4.00 -12.75 14.68
C ASP A 95 -2.96 -11.81 14.08
N THR A 96 -2.83 -10.61 14.63
CA THR A 96 -1.90 -9.61 14.10
C THR A 96 -0.45 -10.13 14.07
N ILE A 97 -0.02 -10.94 15.05
CA ILE A 97 1.30 -11.60 15.02
C ILE A 97 1.39 -12.61 13.86
N GLN A 98 0.36 -13.40 13.62
CA GLN A 98 0.34 -14.38 12.53
C GLN A 98 0.31 -13.70 11.15
N ILE A 99 -0.31 -12.52 11.04
CA ILE A 99 -0.27 -11.68 9.84
C ILE A 99 1.14 -11.17 9.61
N VAL A 100 1.76 -10.54 10.63
CA VAL A 100 3.15 -10.06 10.55
C VAL A 100 4.10 -11.17 10.13
N ARG A 101 3.97 -12.37 10.71
CA ARG A 101 4.79 -13.53 10.32
C ARG A 101 4.52 -14.00 8.90
N ALA A 102 3.26 -14.03 8.47
CA ALA A 102 2.92 -14.44 7.10
C ALA A 102 3.46 -13.47 6.05
N PHE A 103 3.39 -12.16 6.33
CA PHE A 103 4.03 -11.14 5.50
C PHE A 103 5.55 -11.29 5.57
N GLY A 104 6.13 -11.46 6.76
CA GLY A 104 7.58 -11.61 6.94
C GLY A 104 8.15 -12.80 6.16
N ASP A 105 7.56 -13.98 6.29
CA ASP A 105 8.00 -15.17 5.57
C ASP A 105 7.92 -14.99 4.04
N VAL A 106 6.82 -14.40 3.54
CA VAL A 106 6.66 -14.13 2.11
C VAL A 106 7.66 -13.09 1.62
N LEU A 107 7.74 -11.94 2.27
CA LEU A 107 8.59 -10.83 1.85
C LEU A 107 10.06 -11.21 1.90
N ARG A 108 10.48 -12.05 2.86
CA ARG A 108 11.84 -12.59 2.93
C ARG A 108 12.20 -13.41 1.71
N VAL A 109 11.28 -14.24 1.23
CA VAL A 109 11.48 -15.02 0.00
C VAL A 109 11.48 -14.10 -1.21
N LEU A 110 10.51 -13.19 -1.35
CA LEU A 110 10.42 -12.32 -2.53
C LEU A 110 11.63 -11.38 -2.65
N LEU A 111 12.10 -10.81 -1.54
CA LEU A 111 13.30 -9.98 -1.50
C LEU A 111 14.56 -10.81 -1.74
N GLY A 112 14.65 -12.02 -1.19
CA GLY A 112 15.78 -12.92 -1.43
C GLY A 112 15.88 -13.34 -2.90
N VAL A 113 14.76 -13.71 -3.51
CA VAL A 113 14.68 -14.03 -4.95
C VAL A 113 14.99 -12.79 -5.80
N SER A 114 14.51 -11.61 -5.40
CA SER A 114 14.83 -10.36 -6.10
C SER A 114 16.33 -10.08 -6.12
N LEU A 115 17.01 -10.19 -4.97
CA LEU A 115 18.46 -10.04 -4.93
C LEU A 115 19.18 -11.12 -5.76
N ALA A 116 18.73 -12.37 -5.70
CA ALA A 116 19.31 -13.45 -6.48
C ALA A 116 19.18 -13.21 -8.00
N LEU A 117 18.03 -12.72 -8.47
CA LEU A 117 17.81 -12.37 -9.87
C LEU A 117 18.69 -11.20 -10.32
N GLU A 118 18.86 -10.18 -9.47
CA GLU A 118 19.74 -9.04 -9.76
C GLU A 118 21.20 -9.45 -9.85
N VAL A 119 21.68 -10.28 -8.91
CA VAL A 119 23.05 -10.83 -8.94
C VAL A 119 23.25 -11.73 -10.15
N LEU A 120 22.28 -12.60 -10.46
CA LEU A 120 22.33 -13.46 -11.64
C LEU A 120 22.38 -12.64 -12.92
N SER A 121 21.47 -11.69 -13.09
CA SER A 121 21.34 -10.86 -14.28
C SER A 121 22.54 -9.92 -14.45
N GLY A 122 22.97 -9.24 -13.38
CA GLY A 122 23.93 -8.15 -13.49
C GLY A 122 25.38 -8.48 -13.16
N ILE A 123 25.66 -9.57 -12.44
CA ILE A 123 27.04 -9.96 -12.07
C ILE A 123 27.45 -11.23 -12.81
N LEU A 124 26.57 -12.25 -12.83
CA LEU A 124 26.92 -13.56 -13.36
C LEU A 124 26.72 -13.66 -14.88
N LEU A 125 25.61 -13.11 -15.40
CA LEU A 125 25.25 -13.22 -16.81
C LEU A 125 25.53 -11.94 -17.62
N ASP A 126 25.57 -10.78 -16.96
CA ASP A 126 25.66 -9.44 -17.58
C ASP A 126 24.61 -9.23 -18.69
N LEU A 127 23.39 -9.73 -18.44
CA LEU A 127 22.27 -9.71 -19.37
C LEU A 127 20.95 -9.36 -18.66
N PRO A 128 20.13 -8.43 -19.21
CA PRO A 128 18.86 -8.07 -18.61
C PRO A 128 17.83 -9.21 -18.73
N ILE A 129 17.02 -9.41 -17.69
CA ILE A 129 15.87 -10.33 -17.72
C ILE A 129 14.64 -9.53 -18.16
N ALA A 130 14.53 -9.30 -19.47
CA ALA A 130 13.53 -8.40 -20.06
C ALA A 130 12.09 -8.76 -19.67
N PHE A 131 11.72 -10.04 -19.65
CA PHE A 131 10.36 -10.46 -19.32
C PHE A 131 9.94 -10.15 -17.87
N LEU A 132 10.90 -10.05 -16.94
CA LEU A 132 10.65 -9.62 -15.55
C LEU A 132 10.84 -8.12 -15.35
N GLY A 133 11.45 -7.42 -16.31
CA GLY A 133 11.85 -6.01 -16.15
C GLY A 133 13.07 -5.81 -15.26
N VAL A 134 13.93 -6.83 -15.12
CA VAL A 134 15.21 -6.73 -14.40
C VAL A 134 16.27 -6.22 -15.37
N GLN A 135 16.91 -5.10 -15.05
CA GLN A 135 17.92 -4.50 -15.93
C GLN A 135 19.32 -5.08 -15.73
N GLY A 136 19.61 -5.67 -14.56
CA GLY A 136 20.94 -6.22 -14.28
C GLY A 136 22.00 -5.15 -13.96
N ASN A 137 21.59 -3.97 -13.51
CA ASN A 137 22.52 -2.85 -13.28
C ASN A 137 23.24 -2.89 -11.92
N ILE A 138 23.19 -4.01 -11.20
CA ILE A 138 23.75 -4.09 -9.84
C ILE A 138 25.28 -3.94 -9.83
N ALA A 139 25.98 -4.44 -10.86
CA ALA A 139 27.44 -4.34 -10.96
C ALA A 139 27.93 -2.90 -11.18
N SER A 140 27.14 -2.07 -11.85
CA SER A 140 27.40 -0.66 -12.09
C SER A 140 26.86 0.25 -10.97
N LEU A 141 26.42 -0.32 -9.84
CA LEU A 141 25.73 0.38 -8.75
C LEU A 141 24.49 1.16 -9.21
N GLY A 142 23.88 0.70 -10.31
CA GLY A 142 22.61 1.21 -10.79
C GLY A 142 21.42 0.75 -9.94
N PRO A 143 20.23 1.34 -10.17
CA PRO A 143 19.04 0.98 -9.42
C PRO A 143 18.61 -0.46 -9.72
N VAL A 144 18.23 -1.19 -8.68
CA VAL A 144 17.70 -2.56 -8.79
C VAL A 144 16.17 -2.57 -8.79
N GLN A 145 15.57 -3.49 -9.54
CA GLN A 145 14.11 -3.65 -9.71
C GLN A 145 13.59 -4.94 -9.06
N GLY A 146 14.43 -5.98 -8.98
CA GLY A 146 14.04 -7.30 -8.51
C GLY A 146 12.92 -7.92 -9.35
N MET A 147 12.21 -8.89 -8.78
CA MET A 147 11.12 -9.57 -9.48
C MET A 147 9.84 -8.73 -9.63
N PHE A 148 9.86 -7.47 -9.19
CA PHE A 148 8.71 -6.57 -9.18
C PHE A 148 8.64 -5.70 -10.45
N GLY A 149 9.68 -5.71 -11.29
CA GLY A 149 9.74 -4.98 -12.56
C GLY A 149 9.89 -3.47 -12.44
N SER A 150 9.77 -2.90 -11.23
CA SER A 150 10.04 -1.49 -11.00
C SER A 150 10.81 -1.28 -9.69
N ARG A 151 11.77 -0.35 -9.73
CA ARG A 151 12.53 0.05 -8.54
C ARG A 151 11.64 0.64 -7.44
N ASN A 152 10.57 1.35 -7.81
CA ASN A 152 9.65 1.96 -6.85
C ASN A 152 8.82 0.90 -6.13
N LEU A 153 8.37 -0.14 -6.85
CA LEU A 153 7.67 -1.25 -6.22
C LEU A 153 8.61 -2.08 -5.35
N LEU A 154 9.85 -2.37 -5.79
CA LEU A 154 10.85 -3.02 -4.94
C LEU A 154 11.10 -2.21 -3.67
N GLY A 155 11.33 -0.90 -3.79
CA GLY A 155 11.57 -0.01 -2.66
C GLY A 155 10.40 0.00 -1.67
N PHE A 156 9.16 0.10 -2.18
CA PHE A 156 7.95 -0.01 -1.36
C PHE A 156 7.87 -1.37 -0.63
N VAL A 157 8.07 -2.47 -1.34
CA VAL A 157 8.02 -3.82 -0.75
C VAL A 157 9.15 -4.05 0.25
N ALA A 158 10.35 -3.52 -0.01
CA ALA A 158 11.48 -3.55 0.90
C ALA A 158 11.20 -2.72 2.17
N LEU A 159 10.53 -1.57 2.06
CA LEU A 159 10.12 -0.76 3.21
C LEU A 159 9.07 -1.48 4.07
N ILE A 160 8.03 -2.05 3.46
CA ILE A 160 7.05 -2.88 4.19
C ILE A 160 7.74 -4.10 4.81
N GLY A 161 8.68 -4.73 4.10
CA GLY A 161 9.51 -5.82 4.59
C GLY A 161 10.33 -5.40 5.81
N LEU A 162 11.02 -4.26 5.76
CA LEU A 162 11.81 -3.71 6.84
C LEU A 162 10.98 -3.48 8.09
N ILE A 163 9.82 -2.81 7.96
CA ILE A 163 8.87 -2.62 9.07
C ILE A 163 8.46 -3.97 9.66
N THR A 164 8.12 -4.93 8.81
CA THR A 164 7.69 -6.27 9.21
C THR A 164 8.79 -7.01 9.97
N PHE A 165 10.02 -7.04 9.45
CA PHE A 165 11.16 -7.72 10.06
C PHE A 165 11.59 -7.10 11.38
N ILE A 166 11.53 -5.77 11.50
CA ILE A 166 11.80 -5.09 12.78
C ILE A 166 10.74 -5.49 13.81
N VAL A 167 9.46 -5.54 13.43
CA VAL A 167 8.41 -5.98 14.36
C VAL A 167 8.62 -7.44 14.76
N GLU A 168 8.88 -8.35 13.80
CA GLU A 168 9.18 -9.76 14.08
C GLU A 168 10.37 -9.95 15.04
N TRP A 169 11.43 -9.15 14.86
CA TRP A 169 12.60 -9.15 15.72
C TRP A 169 12.25 -8.72 17.15
N ARG A 170 11.49 -7.63 17.28
CA ARG A 170 11.10 -7.07 18.58
C ARG A 170 10.07 -7.92 19.32
N THR A 171 9.25 -8.68 18.61
CA THR A 171 8.31 -9.65 19.18
C THR A 171 8.94 -11.04 19.40
N ARG A 172 10.24 -11.21 19.10
CA ARG A 172 10.97 -12.49 19.17
C ARG A 172 10.24 -13.63 18.43
N SER A 173 9.55 -13.30 17.35
CA SER A 173 8.74 -14.26 16.58
C SER A 173 9.58 -15.16 15.66
N VAL A 174 10.83 -14.78 15.42
CA VAL A 174 11.82 -15.50 14.60
C VAL A 174 13.18 -15.48 15.29
N ARG A 175 14.05 -16.43 14.92
CA ARG A 175 15.43 -16.50 15.44
C ARG A 175 16.20 -15.21 15.10
N PRO A 176 17.05 -14.71 16.01
CA PRO A 176 17.72 -13.42 15.84
C PRO A 176 18.58 -13.35 14.57
N GLY A 177 19.32 -14.42 14.23
CA GLY A 177 20.11 -14.45 13.01
C GLY A 177 19.27 -14.29 11.74
N ARG A 178 18.10 -14.96 11.67
CA ARG A 178 17.16 -14.79 10.54
C ARG A 178 16.59 -13.37 10.52
N ALA A 179 16.23 -12.82 11.67
CA ALA A 179 15.69 -11.47 11.77
C ALA A 179 16.70 -10.43 11.24
N ILE A 180 17.95 -10.48 11.73
CA ILE A 180 19.03 -9.57 11.34
C ILE A 180 19.32 -9.70 9.86
N ALA A 181 19.47 -10.92 9.33
CA ALA A 181 19.70 -11.14 7.90
C ALA A 181 18.58 -10.55 7.04
N SER A 182 17.33 -10.62 7.51
CA SER A 182 16.16 -10.06 6.79
C SER A 182 16.15 -8.54 6.80
N VAL A 183 16.47 -7.94 7.96
CA VAL A 183 16.59 -6.48 8.10
C VAL A 183 17.69 -5.98 7.18
N VAL A 184 18.87 -6.61 7.19
CA VAL A 184 19.98 -6.27 6.30
C VAL A 184 19.56 -6.40 4.84
N LEU A 185 18.95 -7.51 4.44
CA LEU A 185 18.46 -7.73 3.08
C LEU A 185 17.48 -6.63 2.63
N ALA A 186 16.48 -6.32 3.45
CA ALA A 186 15.51 -5.26 3.14
C ALA A 186 16.17 -3.89 3.07
N SER A 187 17.07 -3.56 4.00
CA SER A 187 17.80 -2.28 3.99
C SER A 187 18.68 -2.15 2.76
N LEU A 188 19.41 -3.20 2.37
CA LEU A 188 20.24 -3.18 1.15
C LEU A 188 19.39 -2.99 -0.10
N LEU A 189 18.30 -3.75 -0.27
CA LEU A 189 17.44 -3.61 -1.45
C LEU A 189 16.71 -2.27 -1.48
N LEU A 190 16.33 -1.71 -0.32
CA LEU A 190 15.77 -0.37 -0.23
C LEU A 190 16.79 0.67 -0.72
N LEU A 191 18.04 0.59 -0.25
CA LEU A 191 19.11 1.49 -0.67
C LEU A 191 19.42 1.35 -2.17
N PHE A 192 19.61 0.12 -2.65
CA PHE A 192 19.93 -0.15 -4.05
C PHE A 192 18.75 0.09 -5.00
N SER A 193 17.51 0.14 -4.52
CA SER A 193 16.39 0.55 -5.37
C SER A 193 16.57 1.97 -5.91
N GLY A 194 17.26 2.84 -5.17
CA GLY A 194 17.53 4.21 -5.59
C GLY A 194 16.27 5.03 -5.87
N SER A 195 15.13 4.67 -5.23
CA SER A 195 13.83 5.30 -5.44
C SER A 195 13.63 6.51 -4.51
N PRO A 196 13.51 7.75 -5.03
CA PRO A 196 13.29 8.94 -4.20
C PRO A 196 12.04 8.84 -3.32
N THR A 197 10.93 8.35 -3.89
CA THR A 197 9.67 8.11 -3.18
C THR A 197 9.86 7.20 -1.98
N THR A 198 10.67 6.15 -2.14
CA THR A 198 10.94 5.18 -1.06
C THR A 198 11.75 5.81 0.07
N PHE A 199 12.73 6.67 -0.24
CA PHE A 199 13.49 7.39 0.78
C PHE A 199 12.64 8.37 1.57
N VAL A 200 11.76 9.12 0.89
CA VAL A 200 10.78 10.00 1.56
C VAL A 200 9.85 9.17 2.46
N ALA A 201 9.31 8.06 1.95
CA ALA A 201 8.44 7.17 2.73
C ALA A 201 9.16 6.56 3.95
N LEU A 202 10.43 6.17 3.81
CA LEU A 202 11.26 5.71 4.91
C LEU A 202 11.43 6.81 5.97
N GLY A 203 11.81 8.02 5.55
CA GLY A 203 11.99 9.17 6.46
C GLY A 203 10.73 9.48 7.26
N VAL A 204 9.58 9.58 6.58
CA VAL A 204 8.29 9.82 7.25
C VAL A 204 7.90 8.67 8.17
N THR A 205 8.18 7.42 7.78
CA THR A 205 7.92 6.24 8.63
C THR A 205 8.80 6.24 9.88
N LEU A 206 10.06 6.67 9.79
CA LEU A 206 10.96 6.81 10.94
C LEU A 206 10.50 7.91 11.88
N VAL A 207 10.04 9.04 11.35
CA VAL A 207 9.43 10.13 12.15
C VAL A 207 8.16 9.63 12.85
N ALA A 208 7.30 8.90 12.13
CA ALA A 208 6.11 8.27 12.69
C ALA A 208 6.46 7.28 13.81
N LEU A 209 7.48 6.45 13.63
CA LEU A 209 7.98 5.53 14.65
C LEU A 209 8.48 6.28 15.90
N ALA A 210 9.25 7.35 15.71
CA ALA A 210 9.75 8.19 16.81
C ALA A 210 8.59 8.85 17.57
N ALA A 211 7.59 9.38 16.85
CA ALA A 211 6.40 9.98 17.44
C ALA A 211 5.58 8.95 18.25
N LEU A 212 5.37 7.74 17.71
CA LEU A 212 4.69 6.65 18.43
C LEU A 212 5.46 6.22 19.68
N PHE A 213 6.80 6.18 19.61
CA PHE A 213 7.64 5.84 20.74
C PHE A 213 7.58 6.93 21.84
N GLY A 214 7.56 8.21 21.45
CA GLY A 214 7.31 9.33 22.35
C GLY A 214 5.95 9.23 23.03
N LEU A 215 4.87 9.07 22.24
CA LEU A 215 3.49 8.94 22.72
C LEU A 215 3.30 7.79 23.72
N ARG A 216 4.00 6.67 23.53
CA ARG A 216 3.96 5.51 24.43
C ARG A 216 4.56 5.78 25.81
N ARG A 217 5.42 6.79 25.94
CA ARG A 217 6.01 7.22 27.22
C ARG A 217 5.14 8.24 27.96
N VAL A 218 4.24 8.92 27.26
CA VAL A 218 3.35 9.92 27.85
C VAL A 218 2.26 9.23 28.70
N PRO A 219 1.96 9.76 29.90
CA PRO A 219 0.81 9.33 30.70
C PRO A 219 -0.50 9.35 29.91
N SER A 220 -1.40 8.40 30.19
CA SER A 220 -2.67 8.28 29.46
C SER A 220 -3.51 9.56 29.49
N GLU A 221 -3.47 10.29 30.61
CA GLU A 221 -4.27 11.50 30.85
C GLU A 221 -3.93 12.66 29.90
N THR A 222 -2.65 12.84 29.57
CA THR A 222 -2.18 13.94 28.71
C THR A 222 -1.97 13.51 27.26
N ARG A 223 -2.09 12.21 26.94
CA ARG A 223 -1.77 11.67 25.61
C ARG A 223 -2.60 12.30 24.50
N TRP A 224 -3.86 12.61 24.73
CA TRP A 224 -4.71 13.25 23.72
C TRP A 224 -4.18 14.62 23.30
N ARG A 225 -3.61 15.41 24.23
CA ARG A 225 -2.99 16.71 23.93
C ARG A 225 -1.76 16.54 23.04
N TRP A 226 -0.94 15.53 23.31
CA TRP A 226 0.22 15.20 22.49
C TRP A 226 -0.16 14.66 21.12
N GLN A 227 -1.24 13.88 21.02
CA GLN A 227 -1.80 13.45 19.74
C GLN A 227 -2.32 14.65 18.93
N LEU A 228 -2.98 15.61 19.58
CA LEU A 228 -3.43 16.84 18.94
C LEU A 228 -2.24 17.71 18.49
N ALA A 229 -1.21 17.86 19.33
CA ALA A 229 0.01 18.57 18.96
C ALA A 229 0.74 17.89 17.78
N LEU A 230 0.77 16.56 17.74
CA LEU A 230 1.30 15.80 16.61
C LEU A 230 0.46 15.99 15.35
N LEU A 231 -0.86 16.03 15.47
CA LEU A 231 -1.74 16.32 14.34
C LEU A 231 -1.52 17.74 13.81
N ILE A 232 -1.46 18.74 14.69
CA ILE A 232 -1.22 20.15 14.32
C ILE A 232 0.15 20.28 13.66
N SER A 233 1.20 19.66 14.21
CA SER A 233 2.54 19.68 13.60
C SER A 233 2.59 18.94 12.27
N ALA A 234 1.88 17.83 12.11
CA ALA A 234 1.76 17.14 10.82
C ALA A 234 1.07 18.03 9.77
N VAL A 235 -0.03 18.70 10.13
CA VAL A 235 -0.72 19.65 9.26
C VAL A 235 0.19 20.83 8.92
N ALA A 236 0.91 21.40 9.89
CA ALA A 236 1.87 22.47 9.66
C ALA A 236 3.00 22.03 8.72
N MET A 237 3.55 20.83 8.88
CA MET A 237 4.56 20.28 7.95
C MET A 237 4.01 20.09 6.54
N LEU A 238 2.76 19.64 6.38
CA LEU A 238 2.12 19.56 5.06
C LEU A 238 1.97 20.94 4.41
N VAL A 239 1.57 21.96 5.19
CA VAL A 239 1.46 23.34 4.70
C VAL A 239 2.82 23.91 4.31
N VAL A 240 3.86 23.71 5.14
CA VAL A 240 5.23 24.13 4.83
C VAL A 240 5.74 23.42 3.58
N GLY A 241 5.50 22.10 3.46
CA GLY A 241 5.84 21.32 2.27
C GLY A 241 5.13 21.83 1.01
N TRP A 242 3.85 22.22 1.13
CA TRP A 242 3.10 22.81 0.03
C TRP A 242 3.66 24.18 -0.42
N ILE A 243 4.02 25.03 0.54
CA ILE A 243 4.60 26.35 0.26
C ILE A 243 5.98 26.18 -0.39
N THR A 244 6.79 25.27 0.13
CA THR A 244 8.17 25.01 -0.35
C THR A 244 8.25 23.98 -1.48
N ARG A 245 7.10 23.58 -2.05
CA ARG A 245 7.00 22.47 -3.02
C ARG A 245 7.95 22.63 -4.20
N ILE A 246 8.09 23.84 -4.74
CA ILE A 246 8.96 24.12 -5.90
C ILE A 246 10.41 23.80 -5.53
N ARG A 247 10.86 24.23 -4.35
CA ARG A 247 12.23 23.97 -3.88
C ARG A 247 12.47 22.51 -3.55
N ILE A 248 11.47 21.83 -2.98
CA ILE A 248 11.52 20.39 -2.72
C ILE A 248 11.62 19.62 -4.05
N ILE A 249 10.84 20.03 -5.05
CA ILE A 249 10.87 19.43 -6.39
C ILE A 249 12.25 19.62 -7.01
N GLU A 250 12.80 20.85 -7.03
CA GLU A 250 14.15 21.12 -7.54
C GLU A 250 15.24 20.27 -6.86
N LEU A 251 15.13 20.04 -5.56
CA LEU A 251 16.07 19.21 -4.80
C LEU A 251 15.90 17.71 -5.06
N LEU A 252 14.67 17.27 -5.36
CA LEU A 252 14.33 15.87 -5.62
C LEU A 252 14.43 15.48 -7.10
N ASP A 253 14.46 16.46 -8.01
CA ASP A 253 14.51 16.26 -9.46
C ASP A 253 15.92 15.88 -9.96
N ALA A 254 16.62 15.05 -9.18
CA ALA A 254 17.94 14.55 -9.54
C ALA A 254 17.90 13.57 -10.74
N ARG A 255 16.72 13.12 -11.17
CA ARG A 255 16.55 12.09 -12.22
C ARG A 255 15.37 12.31 -13.20
N GLY A 256 14.73 13.48 -13.21
CA GLY A 256 13.61 13.77 -14.11
C GLY A 256 12.32 12.96 -13.81
N GLU A 257 12.27 12.24 -12.69
CA GLU A 257 11.14 11.38 -12.33
C GLU A 257 9.89 12.18 -11.94
N PHE A 258 10.07 13.41 -11.46
CA PHE A 258 8.96 14.27 -11.10
C PHE A 258 8.30 14.86 -12.34
N ASP A 259 9.10 15.25 -13.35
CA ASP A 259 8.60 15.76 -14.63
C ASP A 259 7.67 14.75 -15.32
N VAL A 260 8.07 13.47 -15.35
CA VAL A 260 7.22 12.41 -15.92
C VAL A 260 5.86 12.33 -15.21
N ARG A 261 5.84 12.40 -13.88
CA ARG A 261 4.58 12.38 -13.12
C ARG A 261 3.74 13.62 -13.40
N LEU A 262 4.38 14.78 -13.44
CA LEU A 262 3.70 16.05 -13.68
C LEU A 262 3.05 16.09 -15.07
N ASP A 263 3.72 15.54 -16.09
CA ASP A 263 3.16 15.43 -17.44
C ASP A 263 1.94 14.50 -17.48
N VAL A 264 2.01 13.34 -16.82
CA VAL A 264 0.85 12.45 -16.65
C VAL A 264 -0.29 13.18 -15.93
N TRP A 265 -0.01 13.90 -14.85
CA TRP A 265 -1.04 14.58 -14.07
C TRP A 265 -1.68 15.75 -14.82
N ARG A 266 -0.90 16.50 -15.59
CA ARG A 266 -1.42 17.55 -16.49
C ARG A 266 -2.35 16.94 -17.53
N GLU A 267 -1.95 15.85 -18.16
CA GLU A 267 -2.76 15.20 -19.19
C GLU A 267 -4.03 14.58 -18.60
N VAL A 268 -3.93 13.86 -17.47
CA VAL A 268 -5.08 13.36 -16.70
C VAL A 268 -6.05 14.49 -16.35
N SER A 269 -5.55 15.64 -15.87
CA SER A 269 -6.39 16.77 -15.46
C SER A 269 -7.20 17.36 -16.61
N ARG A 270 -6.65 17.34 -17.84
CA ARG A 270 -7.34 17.81 -19.05
C ARG A 270 -8.61 17.00 -19.32
N TYR A 271 -8.51 15.68 -19.23
CA TYR A 271 -9.66 14.79 -19.44
C TYR A 271 -10.61 14.77 -18.24
N LEU A 272 -10.08 14.94 -17.03
CA LEU A 272 -10.88 14.94 -15.82
C LEU A 272 -11.83 16.15 -15.72
N ALA A 273 -11.53 17.25 -16.41
CA ALA A 273 -12.41 18.41 -16.51
C ALA A 273 -13.79 18.05 -17.13
N VAL A 274 -13.88 16.97 -17.91
CA VAL A 274 -15.14 16.51 -18.53
C VAL A 274 -15.99 15.72 -17.52
N ASN A 275 -15.37 14.86 -16.71
CA ASN A 275 -16.06 13.99 -15.74
C ASN A 275 -15.53 14.20 -14.30
N PRO A 276 -15.60 15.41 -13.72
CA PRO A 276 -14.93 15.72 -12.46
C PRO A 276 -15.59 15.07 -11.23
N LEU A 277 -16.90 14.80 -11.26
CA LEU A 277 -17.61 14.26 -10.10
C LEU A 277 -17.50 12.74 -10.03
N GLN A 278 -17.79 12.06 -11.14
CA GLN A 278 -17.92 10.61 -11.22
C GLN A 278 -16.72 9.87 -11.82
N GLY A 279 -15.82 10.55 -12.54
CA GLY A 279 -14.70 9.92 -13.24
C GLY A 279 -15.14 9.06 -14.44
N TRP A 280 -14.26 8.17 -14.89
CA TRP A 280 -14.42 7.41 -16.14
C TRP A 280 -14.77 5.92 -15.96
N GLY A 281 -14.92 5.45 -14.73
CA GLY A 281 -15.17 4.05 -14.39
C GLY A 281 -13.93 3.35 -13.85
N TRP A 282 -14.09 2.59 -12.76
CA TRP A 282 -13.00 1.86 -12.11
C TRP A 282 -12.48 0.69 -12.95
N VAL A 283 -11.22 0.73 -13.38
CA VAL A 283 -10.55 -0.38 -14.10
C VAL A 283 -9.38 -0.98 -13.32
N GLY A 284 -8.90 -0.28 -12.28
CA GLY A 284 -7.68 -0.65 -11.55
C GLY A 284 -6.44 -0.33 -12.38
N ARG A 285 -5.80 -1.36 -12.94
CA ARG A 285 -4.66 -1.17 -13.86
C ARG A 285 -5.19 -0.62 -15.18
N TRP A 286 -4.55 0.43 -15.70
CA TRP A 286 -5.00 1.06 -16.95
C TRP A 286 -4.92 0.09 -18.13
N PRO A 287 -6.03 -0.10 -18.87
CA PRO A 287 -6.08 -0.92 -20.08
C PRO A 287 -5.75 -0.11 -21.33
N ASP A 288 -5.52 -0.81 -22.44
CA ASP A 288 -5.36 -0.22 -23.78
C ASP A 288 -6.70 0.24 -24.38
N ALA A 289 -7.46 1.04 -23.63
CA ALA A 289 -8.77 1.55 -24.00
C ALA A 289 -8.92 3.03 -23.62
N ALA A 290 -9.82 3.74 -24.32
CA ALA A 290 -10.19 5.09 -23.92
C ALA A 290 -10.86 5.09 -22.53
N PRO A 291 -10.64 6.12 -21.71
CA PRO A 291 -9.80 7.31 -21.95
C PRO A 291 -8.31 7.13 -21.60
N TYR A 292 -7.91 5.97 -21.05
CA TYR A 292 -6.56 5.73 -20.54
C TYR A 292 -5.48 5.85 -21.62
N VAL A 293 -5.76 5.29 -22.80
CA VAL A 293 -4.85 5.37 -23.96
C VAL A 293 -4.70 6.80 -24.50
N TRP A 294 -5.64 7.71 -24.20
CA TRP A 294 -5.50 9.12 -24.59
C TRP A 294 -4.41 9.81 -23.76
N VAL A 295 -4.36 9.51 -22.47
CA VAL A 295 -3.31 10.02 -21.57
C VAL A 295 -1.94 9.51 -22.00
N GLU A 296 -1.82 8.20 -22.28
CA GLU A 296 -0.55 7.61 -22.74
C GLU A 296 -0.04 8.24 -24.04
N ARG A 297 -0.94 8.46 -25.01
CA ARG A 297 -0.61 9.15 -26.27
C ARG A 297 -0.27 10.62 -26.07
N GLY A 298 -0.93 11.30 -25.13
CA GLY A 298 -0.64 12.71 -24.81
C GLY A 298 0.73 12.89 -24.15
N VAL A 299 1.14 11.93 -23.30
CA VAL A 299 2.46 11.91 -22.65
C VAL A 299 3.55 11.32 -23.57
N GLY A 300 3.16 10.50 -24.56
CA GLY A 300 4.06 9.82 -25.49
C GLY A 300 4.77 8.60 -24.88
N ARG A 301 4.21 8.01 -23.82
CA ARG A 301 4.76 6.83 -23.12
C ARG A 301 3.65 6.00 -22.48
N ASP A 302 3.84 4.68 -22.47
CA ASP A 302 2.91 3.73 -21.87
C ASP A 302 2.94 3.84 -20.33
N HIS A 303 1.76 3.86 -19.73
CA HIS A 303 1.58 4.01 -18.29
C HIS A 303 0.42 3.16 -17.79
N SER A 304 0.70 2.25 -16.87
CA SER A 304 -0.34 1.39 -16.29
C SER A 304 -1.16 2.04 -15.16
N SER A 305 -0.90 3.31 -14.84
CA SER A 305 -1.52 4.07 -13.75
C SER A 305 -1.22 5.57 -13.83
N ALA A 306 -1.88 6.38 -12.98
CA ALA A 306 -1.60 7.82 -12.86
C ALA A 306 -0.34 8.15 -12.03
N LEU A 307 0.46 7.16 -11.63
CA LEU A 307 1.64 7.33 -10.76
C LEU A 307 1.32 8.07 -9.44
N SER A 308 0.10 7.92 -8.93
CA SER A 308 -0.38 8.46 -7.66
C SER A 308 -1.75 7.88 -7.36
N ALA A 309 -1.90 7.14 -6.27
CA ALA A 309 -3.16 6.50 -5.92
C ALA A 309 -4.32 7.50 -5.80
N TYR A 310 -4.06 8.72 -5.32
CA TYR A 310 -5.10 9.74 -5.17
C TYR A 310 -5.56 10.30 -6.51
N ILE A 311 -4.63 10.59 -7.42
CA ILE A 311 -4.96 11.11 -8.76
C ILE A 311 -5.56 10.00 -9.62
N ASP A 312 -5.10 8.77 -9.46
CA ASP A 312 -5.63 7.60 -10.16
C ASP A 312 -7.06 7.30 -9.71
N ALA A 313 -7.33 7.30 -8.40
CA ALA A 313 -8.70 7.20 -7.88
C ALA A 313 -9.56 8.38 -8.39
N TYR A 314 -9.01 9.59 -8.43
CA TYR A 314 -9.75 10.74 -8.95
C TYR A 314 -10.08 10.56 -10.44
N PHE A 315 -9.14 10.11 -11.26
CA PHE A 315 -9.38 9.88 -12.67
C PHE A 315 -10.42 8.78 -12.91
N GLN A 316 -10.33 7.66 -12.20
CA GLN A 316 -11.20 6.52 -12.40
C GLN A 316 -12.61 6.72 -11.83
N VAL A 317 -12.75 7.27 -10.62
CA VAL A 317 -14.04 7.31 -9.89
C VAL A 317 -14.42 8.69 -9.38
N GLY A 318 -13.77 9.73 -9.91
CA GLY A 318 -14.10 11.13 -9.68
C GLY A 318 -13.75 11.62 -8.28
N VAL A 319 -14.06 12.89 -8.01
CA VAL A 319 -13.71 13.52 -6.72
C VAL A 319 -14.38 12.80 -5.56
N ILE A 320 -15.57 12.25 -5.78
CA ILE A 320 -16.30 11.48 -4.77
C ILE A 320 -15.50 10.22 -4.41
N GLY A 321 -15.08 9.44 -5.40
CA GLY A 321 -14.30 8.23 -5.15
C GLY A 321 -12.91 8.52 -4.56
N ALA A 322 -12.25 9.59 -4.99
CA ALA A 322 -10.98 10.04 -4.40
C ALA A 322 -11.13 10.42 -2.92
N LEU A 323 -12.18 11.15 -2.55
CA LEU A 323 -12.47 11.50 -1.16
C LEU A 323 -12.84 10.27 -0.32
N LEU A 324 -13.60 9.31 -0.89
CA LEU A 324 -13.89 8.04 -0.22
C LEU A 324 -12.62 7.22 0.03
N PHE A 325 -11.71 7.16 -0.95
CA PHE A 325 -10.42 6.50 -0.80
C PHE A 325 -9.55 7.19 0.25
N ALA A 326 -9.43 8.53 0.20
CA ALA A 326 -8.69 9.30 1.19
C ALA A 326 -9.29 9.12 2.60
N GLY A 327 -10.62 9.09 2.71
CA GLY A 327 -11.35 8.79 3.94
C GLY A 327 -11.06 7.38 4.46
N LEU A 328 -11.03 6.37 3.58
CA LEU A 328 -10.65 5.00 3.93
C LEU A 328 -9.22 4.95 4.51
N VAL A 329 -8.24 5.51 3.81
CA VAL A 329 -6.84 5.54 4.25
C VAL A 329 -6.71 6.32 5.57
N GLY A 330 -7.36 7.49 5.66
CA GLY A 330 -7.32 8.34 6.84
C GLY A 330 -7.94 7.68 8.08
N VAL A 331 -9.14 7.11 7.95
CA VAL A 331 -9.80 6.40 9.06
C VAL A 331 -8.99 5.17 9.49
N ALA A 332 -8.47 4.40 8.54
CA ALA A 332 -7.62 3.24 8.83
C ALA A 332 -6.35 3.68 9.58
N LEU A 333 -5.70 4.74 9.12
CA LEU A 333 -4.47 5.27 9.71
C LEU A 333 -4.72 5.81 11.11
N VAL A 334 -5.75 6.62 11.32
CA VAL A 334 -6.10 7.18 12.64
C VAL A 334 -6.38 6.05 13.63
N ARG A 335 -7.17 5.04 13.23
CA ARG A 335 -7.47 3.89 14.11
C ARG A 335 -6.22 3.10 14.44
N ALA A 336 -5.40 2.78 13.43
CA ALA A 336 -4.15 2.06 13.64
C ALA A 336 -3.19 2.86 14.54
N TRP A 337 -3.12 4.18 14.37
CA TRP A 337 -2.27 5.08 15.16
C TRP A 337 -2.68 5.16 16.62
N LEU A 338 -3.98 5.33 16.88
CA LEU A 338 -4.52 5.35 18.25
C LEU A 338 -4.30 4.00 18.95
N LEU A 339 -4.49 2.89 18.24
CA LEU A 339 -4.20 1.55 18.76
C LEU A 339 -2.70 1.35 19.04
N ALA A 340 -1.85 1.80 18.12
CA ALA A 340 -0.40 1.74 18.23
C ALA A 340 0.15 2.57 19.41
N SER A 341 -0.44 3.73 19.68
CA SER A 341 -0.01 4.63 20.76
C SER A 341 -0.57 4.25 22.13
N SER A 342 -1.75 3.62 22.18
CA SER A 342 -2.40 3.19 23.42
C SER A 342 -1.90 1.83 23.93
N ARG A 343 -1.67 0.86 23.03
CA ARG A 343 -1.25 -0.49 23.39
C ARG A 343 0.28 -0.58 23.48
N ARG A 344 0.78 -1.22 24.55
CA ARG A 344 2.24 -1.42 24.75
C ARG A 344 2.85 -2.43 23.79
N SER A 345 2.08 -3.41 23.30
CA SER A 345 2.60 -4.44 22.40
C SER A 345 3.13 -3.82 21.10
N VAL A 346 4.31 -4.24 20.69
CA VAL A 346 5.00 -3.76 19.47
C VAL A 346 4.24 -4.19 18.20
N VAL A 347 3.45 -5.26 18.29
CA VAL A 347 2.64 -5.79 17.19
C VAL A 347 1.69 -4.74 16.61
N TYR A 348 1.13 -3.86 17.46
CA TYR A 348 0.23 -2.80 17.04
C TYR A 348 0.91 -1.65 16.30
N LEU A 349 2.25 -1.57 16.32
CA LEU A 349 2.98 -0.61 15.48
C LEU A 349 2.92 -1.00 14.00
N TRP A 350 2.81 -2.30 13.69
CA TRP A 350 2.90 -2.78 12.32
C TRP A 350 1.81 -2.19 11.41
N PRO A 351 0.49 -2.25 11.73
CA PRO A 351 -0.53 -1.66 10.88
C PRO A 351 -0.36 -0.15 10.73
N ALA A 352 0.01 0.56 11.80
CA ALA A 352 0.19 2.00 11.78
C ALA A 352 1.34 2.41 10.85
N LEU A 353 2.52 1.81 11.02
CA LEU A 353 3.70 2.12 10.20
C LEU A 353 3.53 1.67 8.75
N ALA A 354 2.91 0.51 8.51
CA ALA A 354 2.59 0.06 7.15
C ALA A 354 1.62 1.01 6.45
N LEU A 355 0.60 1.52 7.15
CA LEU A 355 -0.32 2.52 6.60
C LEU A 355 0.35 3.88 6.38
N VAL A 356 1.27 4.32 7.24
CA VAL A 356 2.06 5.53 7.00
C VAL A 356 2.90 5.37 5.72
N ALA A 357 3.66 4.28 5.61
CA ALA A 357 4.48 4.00 4.43
C ALA A 357 3.62 3.93 3.16
N LEU A 358 2.47 3.26 3.22
CA LEU A 358 1.53 3.16 2.12
C LEU A 358 0.92 4.51 1.74
N ALA A 359 0.48 5.32 2.72
CA ALA A 359 -0.12 6.63 2.47
C ALA A 359 0.88 7.62 1.86
N VAL A 360 2.13 7.62 2.33
CA VAL A 360 3.18 8.49 1.76
C VAL A 360 3.52 8.04 0.33
N THR A 361 3.70 6.74 0.13
CA THR A 361 3.96 6.17 -1.21
C THR A 361 2.80 6.45 -2.17
N SER A 362 1.56 6.49 -1.67
CA SER A 362 0.34 6.75 -2.44
C SER A 362 0.29 8.13 -3.11
N PHE A 363 1.09 9.09 -2.66
CA PHE A 363 1.19 10.39 -3.34
C PHE A 363 1.94 10.33 -4.67
N ALA A 364 2.87 9.39 -4.81
CA ALA A 364 3.76 9.29 -5.97
C ALA A 364 3.70 7.94 -6.69
N GLU A 365 2.87 7.00 -6.21
CA GLU A 365 2.64 5.68 -6.81
C GLU A 365 1.20 5.22 -6.56
N SER A 366 0.64 4.43 -7.48
CA SER A 366 -0.74 3.88 -7.36
C SER A 366 -0.83 2.55 -6.61
N PHE A 367 0.23 2.12 -5.92
CA PHE A 367 0.30 0.76 -5.33
C PHE A 367 -0.84 0.46 -4.35
N ALA A 368 -1.35 1.45 -3.61
CA ALA A 368 -2.43 1.25 -2.65
C ALA A 368 -3.78 0.85 -3.27
N LEU A 369 -3.96 1.10 -4.57
CA LEU A 369 -5.16 0.72 -5.33
C LEU A 369 -5.04 -0.65 -5.98
N LEU A 370 -3.82 -1.20 -6.05
CA LEU A 370 -3.51 -2.39 -6.83
C LEU A 370 -3.11 -3.55 -5.91
N GLU A 371 -3.66 -4.73 -6.20
CA GLU A 371 -3.08 -6.03 -5.82
C GLU A 371 -2.60 -6.11 -4.35
N GLY A 372 -1.30 -6.30 -4.12
CA GLY A 372 -0.70 -6.41 -2.80
C GLY A 372 -0.83 -5.16 -1.93
N GLY A 373 -0.79 -3.96 -2.52
CA GLY A 373 -0.96 -2.71 -1.77
C GLY A 373 -2.41 -2.50 -1.33
N TRP A 374 -3.38 -2.80 -2.20
CA TRP A 374 -4.80 -2.82 -1.83
C TRP A 374 -5.09 -3.86 -0.75
N MET A 375 -4.57 -5.08 -0.90
CA MET A 375 -4.73 -6.13 0.11
C MET A 375 -4.10 -5.73 1.45
N LEU A 376 -2.92 -5.10 1.45
CA LEU A 376 -2.27 -4.57 2.66
C LEU A 376 -3.15 -3.49 3.34
N LEU A 377 -3.68 -2.54 2.57
CA LEU A 377 -4.59 -1.51 3.08
C LEU A 377 -5.81 -2.15 3.76
N VAL A 378 -6.44 -3.12 3.10
CA VAL A 378 -7.62 -3.82 3.62
C VAL A 378 -7.28 -4.60 4.89
N VAL A 379 -6.17 -5.35 4.92
CA VAL A 379 -5.74 -6.08 6.12
C VAL A 379 -5.58 -5.12 7.31
N CYS A 380 -4.86 -4.01 7.11
CA CYS A 380 -4.61 -3.03 8.16
C CYS A 380 -5.89 -2.32 8.60
N ALA A 381 -6.76 -1.92 7.67
CA ALA A 381 -8.02 -1.24 7.95
C ALA A 381 -8.99 -2.14 8.74
N VAL A 382 -9.12 -3.41 8.35
CA VAL A 382 -9.97 -4.40 9.06
C VAL A 382 -9.41 -4.67 10.46
N LYS A 383 -8.09 -4.88 10.61
CA LYS A 383 -7.49 -5.10 11.93
C LYS A 383 -7.67 -3.90 12.85
N ALA A 384 -7.41 -2.69 12.35
CA ALA A 384 -7.60 -1.47 13.13
C ALA A 384 -9.06 -1.23 13.53
N ALA A 385 -10.02 -1.67 12.72
CA ALA A 385 -11.45 -1.58 13.03
C ALA A 385 -11.92 -2.60 14.07
N ARG A 386 -11.42 -3.85 14.01
CA ARG A 386 -11.80 -4.90 14.96
C ARG A 386 -11.29 -4.63 16.37
N ASP A 387 -10.05 -4.14 16.47
CA ASP A 387 -9.39 -3.94 17.77
C ASP A 387 -9.82 -2.62 18.46
N MET A 388 -10.63 -1.79 17.80
CA MET A 388 -11.11 -0.52 18.36
C MET A 388 -12.48 -0.10 17.79
N SER A 389 -13.53 -0.21 18.61
CA SER A 389 -14.87 0.30 18.27
C SER A 389 -14.88 1.84 18.22
N TRP A 390 -15.75 2.43 17.40
CA TRP A 390 -15.96 3.89 17.35
C TRP A 390 -16.29 4.48 18.73
N ARG A 391 -16.98 3.71 19.59
CA ARG A 391 -17.30 4.10 20.97
C ARG A 391 -16.05 4.20 21.85
N ASP A 392 -15.09 3.30 21.67
CA ASP A 392 -13.82 3.31 22.42
C ASP A 392 -12.90 4.42 21.94
N ALA A 393 -12.88 4.68 20.62
CA ALA A 393 -12.12 5.77 20.02
C ALA A 393 -12.59 7.14 20.52
N LEU A 394 -13.91 7.36 20.64
CA LEU A 394 -14.49 8.60 21.17
C LEU A 394 -14.37 8.68 22.70
N ALA A 395 -14.53 7.55 23.41
CA ALA A 395 -14.38 7.52 24.87
C ALA A 395 -12.94 7.83 25.32
N GLY A 396 -11.92 7.47 24.53
CA GLY A 396 -10.54 7.87 24.78
C GLY A 396 -10.25 9.37 24.58
N ALA A 397 -11.14 10.11 23.91
CA ALA A 397 -11.02 11.55 23.68
C ALA A 397 -11.83 12.40 24.69
N SER A 398 -12.71 11.78 25.49
CA SER A 398 -13.56 12.48 26.47
C SER A 398 -12.99 12.38 27.89
N PRO A 399 -12.71 13.49 28.59
CA PRO A 399 -12.27 13.50 30.01
C PRO A 399 -13.34 13.03 31.02
N ALA A 400 -14.56 12.72 30.57
CA ALA A 400 -15.76 12.69 31.40
C ALA A 400 -16.02 11.35 32.13
N ARG A 401 -14.98 10.69 32.64
CA ARG A 401 -15.14 9.57 33.59
C ARG A 401 -14.17 9.68 34.76
N LEU A 402 -14.30 10.79 35.49
CA LEU A 402 -13.90 10.93 36.89
C LEU A 402 -15.00 11.74 37.57
N ALA A 403 -16.12 11.07 37.85
CA ALA A 403 -17.13 11.48 38.81
C ALA A 403 -17.67 10.20 39.47
#